data_AF-A0A382UVL5-F1
#
_entry.id   AF-A0A382UVL5-F1
#
_cell.length_a   1.000
_cell.length_b   1.000
_cell.length_c   1.000
_cell.angle_alpha   90.00
_cell.angle_beta   90.00
_cell.angle_gamma   90.00
#
_symmetry.space_group_name_H-M   'P 1'
#
loop_
_entity.id
_entity.type
_entity.pdbx_description
1 polymer ?
#
loop_
_entity_poly.entity_id
_entity_poly.type
_entity_poly.pdbx_seq_one_letter_code
_entity_poly.pdbx_strand_id
1 'polypeptide(L)'
;MKTRMFVLSGMFTTALFSFAQTPVGLYGLAVHQRNADNLFKAGDYENALKTYQYVLAQRLPKQGNRHHDIGVVYNNMGVALYFSGE
;
A
#
# COMPACT_ATOMS: atom_id res chain seq x y z
N MET A 1 -57.46 4.55 -4.16
CA MET A 1 -57.06 5.73 -4.94
C MET A 1 -55.68 6.18 -4.47
N LYS A 2 -54.74 6.27 -5.43
CA LYS A 2 -53.48 7.04 -5.47
C LYS A 2 -52.33 6.63 -4.51
N THR A 3 -51.33 5.86 -5.00
CA THR A 3 -49.97 6.29 -5.45
C THR A 3 -49.19 7.10 -4.41
N ARG A 4 -47.94 6.76 -4.04
CA ARG A 4 -46.76 6.72 -4.91
C ARG A 4 -45.65 5.79 -4.42
N MET A 5 -45.10 5.06 -5.39
CA MET A 5 -43.86 4.30 -5.39
C MET A 5 -42.68 5.28 -5.43
N PHE A 6 -41.78 5.23 -4.45
CA PHE A 6 -40.46 5.86 -4.53
C PHE A 6 -39.44 4.81 -4.93
N VAL A 7 -39.00 4.90 -6.19
CA VAL A 7 -37.84 4.19 -6.70
C VAL A 7 -36.61 4.83 -6.08
N LEU A 8 -35.88 4.08 -5.23
CA LEU A 8 -34.60 4.52 -4.68
C LEU A 8 -33.50 4.15 -5.70
N SER A 9 -33.33 5.00 -6.72
CA SER A 9 -32.18 4.96 -7.62
C SER A 9 -31.26 6.14 -7.33
N GLY A 10 -29.97 5.84 -7.14
CA GLY A 10 -28.91 6.84 -7.23
C GLY A 10 -28.08 7.00 -5.96
N MET A 11 -26.76 6.94 -6.17
CA MET A 11 -25.67 7.27 -5.25
C MET A 11 -25.21 6.13 -4.33
N PHE A 12 -24.52 5.16 -4.95
CA PHE A 12 -23.44 4.43 -4.26
C PHE A 12 -22.43 5.48 -3.81
N THR A 13 -22.53 5.88 -2.56
CA THR A 13 -21.55 6.68 -1.86
C THR A 13 -20.24 5.90 -1.90
N THR A 14 -19.17 6.55 -2.37
CA THR A 14 -17.81 6.11 -2.08
C THR A 14 -17.60 6.32 -0.58
N ALA A 15 -18.12 5.39 0.21
CA ALA A 15 -17.68 5.21 1.58
C ALA A 15 -16.20 4.82 1.48
N LEU A 16 -15.33 5.83 1.64
CA LEU A 16 -13.95 5.63 2.04
C LEU A 16 -14.00 4.85 3.36
N PHE A 17 -14.00 3.52 3.25
CA PHE A 17 -13.58 2.65 4.34
C PHE A 17 -12.09 2.90 4.53
N SER A 18 -11.75 4.04 5.13
CA SER A 18 -10.55 4.16 5.92
C SER A 18 -10.78 3.29 7.14
N PHE A 19 -10.62 1.97 6.97
CA PHE A 19 -10.23 1.14 8.09
C PHE A 19 -9.00 1.82 8.65
N ALA A 20 -9.14 2.44 9.81
CA ALA A 20 -8.02 3.01 10.54
C ALA A 20 -7.07 1.85 10.83
N GLN A 21 -6.13 1.59 9.91
CA GLN A 21 -5.03 0.71 10.16
C GLN A 21 -4.37 1.24 11.42
N THR A 22 -4.22 0.39 12.43
CA THR A 22 -3.51 0.79 13.66
C THR A 22 -2.15 1.36 13.26
N PRO A 23 -1.70 2.48 13.83
CA PRO A 23 -0.42 3.08 13.46
C PRO A 23 0.72 2.06 13.64
N VAL A 24 1.23 1.52 12.54
CA VAL A 24 2.30 0.51 12.59
C VAL A 24 3.60 1.21 12.96
N GLY A 25 4.26 0.75 14.03
CA GLY A 25 5.57 1.26 14.45
C GLY A 25 6.67 0.95 13.43
N LEU A 26 7.83 1.59 13.53
CA LEU A 26 8.96 1.37 12.62
C LEU A 26 9.40 -0.11 12.58
N TYR A 27 9.31 -0.81 13.71
CA TYR A 27 9.54 -2.25 13.79
C TYR A 27 8.57 -3.05 12.90
N GLY A 28 7.27 -2.76 12.97
CA GLY A 28 6.29 -3.42 12.11
C GLY A 28 6.52 -3.12 10.63
N LEU A 29 6.93 -1.90 10.29
CA LEU A 29 7.29 -1.55 8.92
C LEU A 29 8.54 -2.29 8.42
N ALA A 30 9.50 -2.59 9.31
CA ALA A 30 10.64 -3.44 8.96
C ALA A 30 10.21 -4.90 8.68
N VAL A 31 9.21 -5.41 9.41
CA VAL A 31 8.61 -6.73 9.13
C VAL A 31 7.91 -6.73 7.77
N HIS A 32 7.11 -5.70 7.46
CA HIS A 32 6.48 -5.56 6.14
C HIS A 32 7.52 -5.49 5.01
N GLN A 33 8.62 -4.77 5.21
CA GLN A 33 9.70 -4.75 4.22
C GLN A 33 10.31 -6.13 4.02
N ARG A 34 10.59 -6.88 5.10
CA ARG A 34 11.10 -8.25 4.98
C ARG A 34 10.11 -9.16 4.23
N ASN A 35 8.81 -8.98 4.42
CA ASN A 35 7.79 -9.71 3.67
C ASN A 35 7.83 -9.36 2.17
N ALA A 36 8.01 -8.08 1.83
CA ALA A 36 8.21 -7.65 0.45
C ALA A 36 9.47 -8.28 -0.17
N ASP A 37 10.59 -8.31 0.56
CA ASP A 37 11.83 -8.95 0.11
C ASP A 37 11.61 -10.46 -0.14
N ASN A 38 10.80 -11.12 0.69
CA ASN A 38 10.45 -12.53 0.52
C ASN A 38 9.54 -12.77 -0.70
N LEU A 39 8.55 -11.92 -0.94
CA LEU A 39 7.70 -11.96 -2.14
C LEU A 39 8.54 -11.79 -3.40
N PHE A 40 9.45 -10.80 -3.40
CA PHE A 40 10.38 -10.58 -4.50
C PHE A 40 11.22 -11.82 -4.78
N LYS A 41 11.80 -12.45 -3.74
CA LYS A 41 12.58 -13.69 -3.89
C LYS A 41 11.76 -14.86 -4.42
N ALA A 42 10.45 -14.87 -4.18
CA ALA A 42 9.52 -15.86 -4.70
C ALA A 42 9.07 -15.57 -6.15
N GLY A 43 9.52 -14.46 -6.75
CA GLY A 43 9.11 -14.02 -8.09
C GLY A 43 7.78 -13.28 -8.12
N ASP A 44 7.15 -13.03 -6.97
CA ASP A 44 5.91 -12.28 -6.86
C ASP A 44 6.20 -10.77 -6.79
N TYR A 45 6.65 -10.22 -7.93
CA TYR A 45 7.11 -8.84 -8.03
C TYR A 45 5.97 -7.83 -7.84
N GLU A 46 4.76 -8.16 -8.28
CA GLU A 46 3.59 -7.29 -8.14
C GLU A 46 3.23 -7.07 -6.66
N ASN A 47 3.14 -8.15 -5.87
CA ASN A 47 2.82 -8.01 -4.44
C ASN A 47 4.01 -7.46 -3.64
N ALA A 48 5.26 -7.73 -4.07
CA ALA A 48 6.43 -7.07 -3.52
C ALA A 48 6.35 -5.54 -3.71
N LEU A 49 6.03 -5.06 -4.93
CA LEU A 49 5.88 -3.64 -5.24
C LEU A 49 4.79 -2.97 -4.40
N LYS A 50 3.60 -3.58 -4.31
CA LYS A 50 2.50 -3.07 -3.45
C LYS A 50 2.94 -2.95 -1.99
N THR A 51 3.69 -3.93 -1.50
CA THR A 51 4.17 -3.93 -0.11
C THR A 51 5.26 -2.87 0.11
N TYR A 52 6.20 -2.69 -0.82
CA TYR A 52 7.19 -1.62 -0.74
C TYR A 52 6.54 -0.22 -0.78
N GLN A 53 5.54 -0.01 -1.65
CA GLN A 53 4.79 1.25 -1.70
C GLN A 53 4.08 1.54 -0.38
N TYR A 54 3.46 0.52 0.23
CA TYR A 54 2.88 0.65 1.57
C TYR A 54 3.93 1.05 2.61
N VAL A 55 5.08 0.36 2.65
CA VAL A 55 6.18 0.68 3.58
C VAL A 55 6.68 2.11 3.36
N LEU A 56 6.88 2.52 2.11
CA LEU A 56 7.32 3.87 1.74
C LEU A 56 6.33 4.92 2.25
N ALA A 57 5.04 4.76 1.97
CA ALA A 57 3.99 5.70 2.37
C ALA A 57 3.91 5.87 3.90
N GLN A 58 4.21 4.81 4.66
CA GLN A 58 4.20 4.86 6.13
C GLN A 58 5.52 5.36 6.73
N ARG A 59 6.67 5.07 6.11
CA ARG A 59 7.99 5.49 6.59
C ARG A 59 8.31 6.94 6.25
N LEU A 60 7.92 7.42 5.08
CA LEU A 60 8.24 8.76 4.61
C LEU A 60 7.81 9.88 5.59
N PRO A 61 6.57 9.90 6.12
CA PRO A 61 6.18 10.91 7.12
C PRO A 61 6.84 10.72 8.50
N LYS A 62 7.38 9.53 8.81
CA LYS A 62 8.00 9.24 10.12
C LYS A 62 9.50 9.51 10.15
N GLN A 63 10.20 9.24 9.04
CA GLN A 63 11.65 9.27 8.94
C GLN A 63 12.17 10.42 8.08
N GLY A 64 11.36 10.94 7.16
CA GLY A 64 11.77 11.95 6.18
C GLY A 64 12.53 11.35 4.99
N ASN A 65 12.57 12.08 3.88
CA ASN A 65 13.09 11.62 2.59
C ASN A 65 14.61 11.37 2.54
N ARG A 66 15.38 11.88 3.50
CA ARG A 66 16.84 11.69 3.58
C ARG A 66 17.26 10.51 4.44
N HIS A 67 16.31 9.78 5.03
CA HIS A 67 16.62 8.62 5.85
C HIS A 67 17.04 7.43 4.98
N HIS A 68 18.09 6.71 5.40
CA HIS A 68 18.64 5.55 4.67
C HIS A 68 17.57 4.54 4.25
N ASP A 69 16.68 4.16 5.18
CA ASP A 69 15.59 3.22 4.92
C ASP A 69 14.65 3.61 3.77
N ILE A 70 14.47 4.90 3.51
CA ILE A 70 13.66 5.37 2.37
C ILE A 70 14.38 5.04 1.05
N GLY A 71 15.70 5.28 1.01
CA GLY A 71 16.53 4.92 -0.13
C GLY A 71 16.51 3.41 -0.42
N VAL A 72 16.57 2.57 0.63
CA VAL A 72 16.47 1.11 0.49
C VAL A 72 15.14 0.70 -0.15
N VAL A 73 14.02 1.29 0.29
CA VAL A 73 12.70 0.96 -0.27
C VAL A 73 12.61 1.37 -1.74
N TYR A 74 13.08 2.56 -2.12
CA TYR A 74 13.11 2.97 -3.52
C TYR A 74 13.99 2.07 -4.39
N ASN A 75 15.17 1.70 -3.89
CA ASN A 75 16.07 0.78 -4.61
C ASN A 75 15.37 -0.55 -4.88
N ASN A 76 14.74 -1.15 -3.86
CA ASN A 76 14.07 -2.43 -4.00
C ASN A 76 12.84 -2.35 -4.93
N MET A 77 12.11 -1.23 -4.94
CA MET A 77 11.05 -0.99 -5.92
C MET A 77 11.59 -0.92 -7.35
N GLY A 78 12.71 -0.22 -7.58
CA GLY A 78 13.34 -0.16 -8.90
C GLY A 78 13.77 -1.54 -9.40
N VAL A 79 14.36 -2.36 -8.52
CA VAL A 79 14.70 -3.75 -8.84
C VAL A 79 13.44 -4.56 -9.15
N ALA A 80 12.37 -4.42 -8.35
CA ALA A 80 11.12 -5.15 -8.59
C ALA A 80 10.45 -4.77 -9.93
N LEU A 81 10.45 -3.48 -10.31
CA LEU A 81 9.95 -3.03 -11.62
C LEU A 81 10.74 -3.62 -12.78
N TYR A 82 12.08 -3.61 -12.67
CA TYR A 82 12.95 -4.21 -13.67
C TYR A 82 12.61 -5.69 -13.90
N PHE A 83 12.34 -6.45 -12.84
CA PHE A 83 11.99 -7.87 -12.95
C PHE A 83 10.51 -8.12 -13.32
N SER A 84 9.60 -7.18 -13.06
CA SER A 84 8.22 -7.25 -13.56
C SER A 84 8.11 -6.92 -15.05
N GLY A 85 9.18 -6.39 -15.65
CA GLY A 85 9.19 -5.96 -17.06
C GLY A 85 8.50 -4.62 -17.30
N GLU A 86 8.39 -3.79 -16.25
CA GLU A 86 7.85 -2.43 -16.30
C GLU A 86 8.94 -1.35 -16.30
#